data_AF-A0A1F2Y9L5-F1
#
_entry.id   AF-A0A1F2Y9L5-F1
#
_cell.length_a   1.000
_cell.length_b   1.000
_cell.length_c   1.000
_cell.angle_alpha   90.00
_cell.angle_beta   90.00
_cell.angle_gamma   90.00
#
_symmetry.space_group_name_H-M   'P 1'
#
loop_
_entity.id
_entity.type
_entity.pdbx_description
1 polymer ?
#
loop_
_entity_poly.entity_id
_entity_poly.type
_entity_poly.pdbx_seq_one_letter_code
_entity_poly.pdbx_strand_id
1 'polypeptide(L)'
;AGAWLYFGGIEGYTLVTPFDTNGVANPLAKEVLTNANHGWMNNYSTYPITMIAPIAGILGGLIVVLAAGKNKAGFSFLGSSLAVVGAILTAGFALFPFLMPSSIQPVASLTMWDAVSSKTTLTVMTVAACIFVPLILCYTTWCYYKMWGVITNTHIKENSHSLY
;
A
#
# COMPACT_ATOMS: atom_id res chain seq x y z
N ALA A 1 11.23 1.11 -10.48
CA ALA A 1 10.28 0.28 -11.26
C ALA A 1 9.58 1.07 -12.37
N GLY A 2 9.10 2.30 -12.12
CA GLY A 2 8.31 3.05 -13.12
C GLY A 2 8.97 3.24 -14.50
N ALA A 3 10.25 3.62 -14.54
CA ALA A 3 10.98 3.75 -15.81
C ALA A 3 11.08 2.41 -16.57
N TRP A 4 11.26 1.28 -15.86
CA TRP A 4 11.31 -0.04 -16.49
C TRP A 4 9.94 -0.47 -17.04
N LEU A 5 8.84 -0.17 -16.35
CA LEU A 5 7.49 -0.43 -16.86
C LEU A 5 7.19 0.39 -18.12
N TYR A 6 7.59 1.66 -18.11
CA TYR A 6 7.36 2.57 -19.22
C TYR A 6 8.24 2.24 -20.45
N PHE A 7 9.55 2.09 -20.26
CA PHE A 7 10.49 1.80 -21.36
C PHE A 7 10.51 0.32 -21.75
N GLY A 8 10.09 -0.58 -20.86
CA GLY A 8 9.98 -2.02 -21.13
C GLY A 8 8.75 -2.40 -21.96
N GLY A 9 7.93 -1.43 -22.37
CA GLY A 9 6.75 -1.66 -23.22
C GLY A 9 5.65 -2.47 -22.52
N ILE A 10 5.59 -2.42 -21.18
CA ILE A 10 4.57 -3.15 -20.42
C ILE A 10 3.30 -2.32 -20.44
N GLU A 11 2.32 -2.79 -21.18
CA GLU A 11 1.00 -2.18 -21.20
C GLU A 11 0.20 -2.50 -19.94
N GLY A 12 -0.49 -1.48 -19.44
CA GLY A 12 -1.45 -1.58 -18.35
C GLY A 12 -2.89 -1.70 -18.84
N TYR A 13 -3.78 -2.01 -17.91
CA TYR A 13 -5.20 -2.23 -18.19
C TYR A 13 -5.99 -0.95 -17.91
N THR A 14 -7.01 -0.67 -18.71
CA THR A 14 -7.89 0.50 -18.59
C THR A 14 -9.34 0.08 -18.78
N LEU A 15 -10.26 0.62 -17.98
CA LEU A 15 -11.70 0.43 -18.18
C LEU A 15 -12.25 1.41 -19.22
N VAL A 16 -13.08 0.93 -20.16
CA VAL A 16 -13.63 1.74 -21.27
C VAL A 16 -14.83 2.59 -20.86
N THR A 17 -15.66 2.07 -19.96
CA THR A 17 -16.94 2.68 -19.60
C THR A 17 -16.96 3.17 -18.15
N PRO A 18 -17.67 4.27 -17.84
CA PRO A 18 -17.95 4.63 -16.46
C PRO A 18 -18.77 3.52 -15.81
N PHE A 19 -18.16 2.87 -14.82
CA PHE A 19 -18.77 1.79 -14.07
C PHE A 19 -19.90 2.33 -13.18
N ASP A 20 -21.08 1.69 -13.20
CA ASP A 20 -22.15 2.03 -12.25
C ASP A 20 -21.77 1.53 -10.85
N THR A 21 -21.33 2.45 -10.00
CA THR A 21 -20.90 2.14 -8.62
C THR A 21 -22.05 1.66 -7.72
N ASN A 22 -23.31 1.82 -8.14
CA ASN A 22 -24.48 1.31 -7.42
C ASN A 22 -25.06 0.04 -8.06
N GLY A 23 -24.45 -0.44 -9.16
CA GLY A 23 -24.86 -1.65 -9.86
C GLY A 23 -24.56 -2.93 -9.08
N VAL A 24 -25.07 -4.05 -9.57
CA VAL A 24 -24.72 -5.38 -9.05
C VAL A 24 -23.27 -5.68 -9.43
N ALA A 25 -22.49 -6.15 -8.46
CA ALA A 25 -21.12 -6.62 -8.70
C ALA A 25 -21.11 -7.74 -9.75
N ASN A 26 -20.67 -7.42 -10.97
CA ASN A 26 -20.65 -8.38 -12.09
C ASN A 26 -19.34 -8.23 -12.87
N PRO A 27 -18.36 -9.11 -12.63
CA PRO A 27 -17.05 -9.02 -13.26
C PRO A 27 -17.08 -9.22 -14.78
N LEU A 28 -18.16 -9.73 -15.36
CA LEU A 28 -18.28 -9.95 -16.81
C LEU A 28 -18.96 -8.79 -17.55
N ALA A 29 -19.60 -7.86 -16.84
CA ALA A 29 -20.31 -6.72 -17.42
C ALA A 29 -19.39 -5.50 -17.64
N LYS A 30 -18.14 -5.71 -18.07
CA LYS A 30 -17.15 -4.65 -18.31
C LYS A 30 -16.32 -4.89 -19.55
N GLU A 31 -15.80 -3.79 -20.09
CA GLU A 31 -14.84 -3.82 -21.18
C GLU A 31 -13.50 -3.25 -20.68
N VAL A 32 -12.44 -4.02 -20.91
CA VAL A 32 -11.08 -3.70 -20.45
C VAL A 32 -10.15 -3.61 -21.65
N LEU A 33 -9.54 -2.45 -21.85
CA LEU A 33 -8.49 -2.23 -22.85
C LEU A 33 -7.13 -2.54 -22.24
N THR A 34 -6.30 -3.23 -23.01
CA THR A 34 -4.92 -3.59 -22.62
C THR A 34 -3.87 -2.71 -23.27
N ASN A 35 -4.24 -1.69 -24.07
CA ASN A 35 -3.29 -0.93 -24.92
C ASN A 35 -3.36 0.59 -24.67
N ALA A 36 -4.02 1.01 -23.59
CA ALA A 36 -4.33 2.42 -23.33
C ALA A 36 -3.60 3.01 -22.11
N ASN A 37 -2.81 2.20 -21.38
CA ASN A 37 -2.15 2.61 -20.14
C ASN A 37 -0.70 2.15 -20.10
N HIS A 38 0.13 2.77 -20.94
CA HIS A 38 1.55 2.49 -21.00
C HIS A 38 2.21 2.60 -19.61
N GLY A 39 2.82 1.49 -19.16
CA GLY A 39 3.57 1.43 -17.92
C GLY A 39 2.74 1.64 -16.65
N TRP A 40 1.42 1.51 -16.68
CA TRP A 40 0.52 1.80 -15.54
C TRP A 40 0.62 3.24 -15.02
N MET A 41 0.95 4.19 -15.90
CA MET A 41 1.22 5.58 -15.52
C MET A 41 0.01 6.53 -15.64
N ASN A 42 -1.09 6.07 -16.23
CA ASN A 42 -2.24 6.93 -16.54
C ASN A 42 -2.84 7.61 -15.28
N ASN A 43 -2.83 6.92 -14.14
CA ASN A 43 -3.37 7.44 -12.88
C ASN A 43 -2.55 8.59 -12.31
N TYR A 44 -1.23 8.59 -12.51
CA TYR A 44 -0.39 9.69 -12.04
C TYR A 44 -0.60 10.97 -12.84
N SER A 45 -0.98 10.84 -14.11
CA SER A 45 -1.30 11.98 -14.98
C SER A 45 -2.72 12.51 -14.70
N THR A 46 -3.68 11.60 -14.53
CA THR A 46 -5.08 11.95 -14.25
C THR A 46 -5.28 12.51 -12.83
N TYR A 47 -4.57 11.95 -11.83
CA TYR A 47 -4.64 12.35 -10.43
C TYR A 47 -3.24 12.70 -9.91
N PRO A 48 -2.74 13.94 -10.11
CA PRO A 48 -1.38 14.34 -9.74
C PRO A 48 -1.03 14.10 -8.27
N ILE A 49 -2.02 14.13 -7.38
CA ILE A 49 -1.83 13.87 -5.94
C ILE A 49 -1.27 12.47 -5.66
N THR A 50 -1.51 11.50 -6.54
CA THR A 50 -0.99 10.13 -6.39
C THR A 50 0.53 10.06 -6.53
N MET A 51 1.18 11.09 -7.11
CA MET A 51 2.64 11.20 -7.18
C MET A 51 3.31 11.35 -5.80
N ILE A 52 2.55 11.71 -4.76
CA ILE A 52 3.07 11.77 -3.39
C ILE A 52 3.60 10.40 -2.95
N ALA A 53 2.98 9.30 -3.38
CA ALA A 53 3.41 7.94 -3.00
C ALA A 53 4.82 7.59 -3.49
N PRO A 54 5.14 7.67 -4.81
CA PRO A 54 6.49 7.38 -5.29
C PRO A 54 7.52 8.38 -4.74
N ILE A 55 7.14 9.65 -4.59
CA ILE A 55 8.03 10.67 -3.98
C ILE A 55 8.35 10.29 -2.53
N ALA A 56 7.34 9.93 -1.72
CA ALA A 56 7.54 9.50 -0.34
C ALA A 56 8.40 8.23 -0.26
N GLY A 57 8.24 7.28 -1.18
CA GLY A 57 9.07 6.08 -1.27
C GLY A 57 10.55 6.41 -1.48
N ILE A 58 10.85 7.28 -2.45
CA ILE A 58 12.21 7.71 -2.77
C ILE A 58 12.81 8.54 -1.62
N LEU A 59 12.05 9.50 -1.09
CA LEU A 59 12.48 10.32 0.04
C LEU A 59 12.75 9.48 1.29
N GLY A 60 11.91 8.48 1.57
CA GLY A 60 12.12 7.53 2.65
C GLY A 60 13.45 6.80 2.51
N GLY A 61 13.76 6.28 1.32
CA GLY A 61 15.04 5.63 1.03
C GLY A 61 16.24 6.56 1.21
N LEU A 62 16.14 7.82 0.75
CA LEU A 62 17.18 8.82 0.93
C LEU A 62 17.41 9.16 2.42
N ILE A 63 16.32 9.29 3.19
CA ILE A 63 16.40 9.53 4.64
C ILE A 63 17.13 8.38 5.33
N VAL A 64 16.86 7.12 4.95
CA VAL A 64 17.56 5.95 5.51
C VAL A 64 19.07 6.05 5.25
N VAL A 65 19.48 6.29 4.01
CA VAL A 65 20.91 6.36 3.64
C VAL A 65 21.62 7.48 4.41
N LEU A 66 21.00 8.65 4.50
CA LEU A 66 21.59 9.81 5.19
C LEU A 66 21.59 9.67 6.71
N ALA A 67 20.55 9.08 7.30
CA ALA A 67 20.43 8.93 8.75
C ALA A 67 21.26 7.75 9.29
N ALA A 68 21.41 6.68 8.49
CA ALA A 68 22.26 5.55 8.81
C ALA A 68 23.74 5.98 8.96
N GLY A 69 24.23 6.83 8.04
CA GLY A 69 25.58 7.38 8.13
C GLY A 69 25.82 8.31 9.33
N LYS A 70 24.76 8.80 10.00
CA LYS A 70 24.84 9.73 11.13
C LYS A 70 24.51 9.10 12.49
N ASN A 71 24.39 7.77 12.57
CA ASN A 71 23.98 7.04 13.78
C ASN A 71 22.66 7.54 14.40
N LYS A 72 21.74 8.06 13.58
CA LYS A 72 20.43 8.56 14.02
C LYS A 72 19.34 7.51 13.79
N ALA A 73 19.36 6.45 14.60
CA ALA A 73 18.50 5.27 14.44
C ALA A 73 17.00 5.60 14.31
N GLY A 74 16.48 6.60 15.05
CA GLY A 74 15.08 7.01 14.95
C GLY A 74 14.69 7.55 13.57
N PHE A 75 15.56 8.36 12.95
CA PHE A 75 15.31 8.88 11.60
C PHE A 75 15.46 7.79 10.54
N SER A 76 16.41 6.86 10.71
CA SER A 76 16.53 5.69 9.83
C SER A 76 15.28 4.81 9.88
N PHE A 77 14.71 4.60 11.07
CA PHE A 77 13.47 3.82 11.21
C PHE A 77 12.30 4.51 10.49
N LEU A 78 12.09 5.80 10.74
CA LEU A 78 11.04 6.58 10.06
C LEU A 78 11.21 6.59 8.54
N GLY A 79 12.44 6.76 8.04
CA GLY A 79 12.75 6.69 6.63
C GLY A 79 12.39 5.33 6.03
N SER A 80 12.70 4.23 6.72
CA SER A 80 12.38 2.88 6.25
C SER A 80 10.87 2.63 6.20
N SER A 81 10.14 3.06 7.24
CA SER A 81 8.68 2.96 7.30
C SER A 81 8.03 3.76 6.17
N LEU A 82 8.52 4.99 5.91
CA LEU A 82 8.04 5.82 4.82
C LEU A 82 8.36 5.22 3.45
N ALA A 83 9.55 4.62 3.28
CA ALA A 83 9.93 3.95 2.04
C ALA A 83 9.00 2.77 1.73
N VAL A 84 8.69 1.94 2.73
CA VAL A 84 7.78 0.80 2.60
C VAL A 84 6.37 1.26 2.28
N VAL A 85 5.84 2.24 3.02
CA VAL A 85 4.49 2.80 2.77
C VAL A 85 4.41 3.41 1.37
N GLY A 86 5.40 4.21 0.98
CA GLY A 86 5.46 4.83 -0.34
C GLY A 86 5.52 3.79 -1.46
N ALA A 87 6.30 2.71 -1.29
CA ALA A 87 6.38 1.63 -2.27
C ALA A 87 5.03 0.90 -2.45
N ILE A 88 4.36 0.56 -1.35
CA ILE A 88 3.04 -0.12 -1.38
C ILE A 88 2.00 0.79 -2.03
N LEU A 89 1.93 2.08 -1.63
CA LEU A 89 0.99 3.04 -2.20
C LEU A 89 1.26 3.30 -3.69
N THR A 90 2.52 3.29 -4.12
CA THR A 90 2.88 3.43 -5.54
C THR A 90 2.29 2.29 -6.35
N ALA A 91 2.47 1.04 -5.91
CA ALA A 91 1.88 -0.11 -6.58
C ALA A 91 0.33 -0.04 -6.58
N GLY A 92 -0.28 0.35 -5.46
CA GLY A 92 -1.73 0.48 -5.35
C GLY A 92 -2.32 1.54 -6.28
N PHE A 93 -1.72 2.73 -6.34
CA PHE A 93 -2.18 3.80 -7.23
C PHE A 93 -1.89 3.52 -8.70
N ALA A 94 -0.82 2.79 -9.02
CA ALA A 94 -0.57 2.36 -10.40
C ALA A 94 -1.64 1.36 -10.87
N LEU A 95 -2.01 0.39 -10.02
CA LEU A 95 -2.97 -0.66 -10.38
C LEU A 95 -4.44 -0.21 -10.35
N PHE A 96 -4.79 0.82 -9.57
CA PHE A 96 -6.16 1.30 -9.45
C PHE A 96 -6.83 1.52 -10.84
N PRO A 97 -8.07 1.05 -11.08
CA PRO A 97 -8.99 0.36 -10.17
C PRO A 97 -8.87 -1.18 -10.19
N PHE A 98 -7.84 -1.74 -10.83
CA PHE A 98 -7.60 -3.18 -10.88
C PHE A 98 -6.91 -3.69 -9.61
N LEU A 99 -7.32 -4.87 -9.15
CA LEU A 99 -6.66 -5.62 -8.08
C LEU A 99 -5.92 -6.83 -8.63
N MET A 100 -6.53 -7.53 -9.58
CA MET A 100 -5.95 -8.70 -10.22
C MET A 100 -6.30 -8.69 -11.72
N PRO A 101 -5.41 -8.18 -12.58
CA PRO A 101 -5.60 -8.24 -14.03
C PRO A 101 -5.41 -9.67 -14.55
N SER A 102 -6.25 -10.08 -15.49
CA SER A 102 -6.15 -11.38 -16.16
C SER A 102 -5.56 -11.21 -17.56
N SER A 103 -4.50 -11.95 -17.87
CA SER A 103 -3.86 -11.95 -19.19
C SER A 103 -4.57 -12.82 -20.22
N ILE A 104 -5.32 -13.83 -19.79
CA ILE A 104 -6.03 -14.78 -20.67
C ILE A 104 -7.40 -14.22 -21.09
N GLN A 105 -8.11 -13.62 -20.13
CA GLN A 105 -9.42 -13.02 -20.37
C GLN A 105 -9.49 -11.65 -19.68
N PRO A 106 -9.13 -10.55 -20.39
CA PRO A 106 -9.08 -9.22 -19.80
C PRO A 106 -10.38 -8.78 -19.13
N VAL A 107 -11.53 -9.21 -19.67
CA VAL A 107 -12.87 -8.97 -19.10
C VAL A 107 -13.01 -9.57 -17.70
N ALA A 108 -12.38 -10.72 -17.40
CA ALA A 108 -12.47 -11.36 -16.09
C ALA A 108 -11.52 -10.74 -15.03
N SER A 109 -10.84 -9.64 -15.34
CA SER A 109 -9.96 -8.95 -14.39
C SER A 109 -10.73 -8.49 -13.15
N LEU A 110 -10.21 -8.70 -11.94
CA LEU A 110 -10.88 -8.27 -10.72
C LEU A 110 -10.56 -6.79 -10.44
N THR A 111 -11.60 -5.99 -10.27
CA THR A 111 -11.54 -4.55 -9.99
C THR A 111 -12.12 -4.25 -8.61
N MET A 112 -11.81 -3.08 -8.07
CA MET A 112 -12.38 -2.59 -6.81
C MET A 112 -13.91 -2.47 -6.85
N TRP A 113 -14.53 -2.45 -8.03
CA TRP A 113 -15.97 -2.27 -8.19
C TRP A 113 -16.75 -3.59 -8.33
N ASP A 114 -16.13 -4.62 -8.90
CA ASP A 114 -16.77 -5.92 -9.14
C ASP A 114 -16.43 -6.98 -8.09
N ALA A 115 -15.32 -6.81 -7.38
CA ALA A 115 -14.80 -7.79 -6.42
C ALA A 115 -15.06 -7.34 -4.97
N VAL A 116 -16.26 -6.83 -4.69
CA VAL A 116 -16.66 -6.33 -3.37
C VAL A 116 -17.82 -7.13 -2.78
N SER A 117 -17.81 -7.27 -1.46
CA SER A 117 -18.91 -7.85 -0.71
C SER A 117 -20.18 -7.00 -0.80
N SER A 118 -21.33 -7.59 -0.45
CA SER A 118 -22.60 -6.87 -0.36
C SER A 118 -22.49 -5.61 0.52
N LYS A 119 -23.30 -4.59 0.20
CA LYS A 119 -23.33 -3.31 0.95
C LYS A 119 -23.50 -3.51 2.46
N THR A 120 -24.34 -4.46 2.86
CA THR A 120 -24.57 -4.77 4.28
C THR A 120 -23.30 -5.31 4.94
N THR A 121 -22.65 -6.30 4.33
CA THR A 121 -21.41 -6.87 4.86
C THR A 121 -20.28 -5.85 4.90
N LEU A 122 -20.12 -5.05 3.84
CA LEU A 122 -19.10 -4.01 3.78
C LEU A 122 -19.31 -2.96 4.89
N THR A 123 -20.54 -2.50 5.09
CA THR A 123 -20.87 -1.51 6.13
C THR A 123 -20.53 -2.05 7.52
N VAL A 124 -20.91 -3.30 7.83
CA VAL A 124 -20.60 -3.92 9.13
C VAL A 124 -19.09 -4.04 9.34
N MET A 125 -18.34 -4.46 8.32
CA MET A 125 -16.88 -4.58 8.39
C MET A 125 -16.19 -3.21 8.53
N THR A 126 -16.69 -2.17 7.86
CA THR A 126 -16.18 -0.80 8.03
C THR A 126 -16.41 -0.29 9.44
N VAL A 127 -17.61 -0.47 10.01
CA VAL A 127 -17.90 -0.07 11.40
C VAL A 127 -16.98 -0.83 12.38
N ALA A 128 -16.82 -2.14 12.18
CA ALA A 128 -15.90 -2.94 13.00
C ALA A 128 -14.46 -2.42 12.88
N ALA A 129 -13.96 -2.18 11.67
CA ALA A 129 -12.62 -1.65 11.44
C ALA A 129 -12.42 -0.26 12.08
N CYS A 130 -13.42 0.62 11.99
CA CYS A 130 -13.37 1.95 12.62
C CYS A 130 -13.26 1.91 14.15
N ILE A 131 -13.75 0.84 14.80
CA ILE A 131 -13.66 0.68 16.27
C ILE A 131 -12.37 -0.06 16.65
N PHE A 132 -12.11 -1.21 16.01
CA PHE A 132 -11.01 -2.09 16.40
C PHE A 132 -9.64 -1.57 15.97
N VAL A 133 -9.50 -0.95 14.79
CA VAL A 133 -8.19 -0.46 14.33
C VAL A 133 -7.62 0.62 15.27
N PRO A 134 -8.38 1.67 15.66
CA PRO A 134 -7.87 2.65 16.62
C PRO A 134 -7.55 2.03 17.98
N LEU A 135 -8.40 1.12 18.49
CA LEU A 135 -8.17 0.42 19.75
C LEU A 135 -6.86 -0.39 19.68
N ILE A 136 -6.63 -1.11 18.58
CA ILE A 136 -5.42 -1.90 18.35
C ILE A 136 -4.18 -1.00 18.35
N LEU A 137 -4.24 0.13 17.66
CA LEU A 137 -3.15 1.10 17.62
C LEU A 137 -2.86 1.70 19.00
N CYS A 138 -3.90 2.01 19.79
CA CYS A 138 -3.76 2.54 21.15
C CYS A 138 -3.01 1.58 22.07
N TYR A 139 -3.44 0.31 22.16
CA TYR A 139 -2.75 -0.64 23.04
C TYR A 139 -1.36 -0.97 22.52
N THR A 140 -1.17 -1.08 21.20
CA THR A 140 0.14 -1.34 20.61
C THR A 140 1.11 -0.21 20.94
N THR A 141 0.67 1.03 20.79
CA THR A 141 1.46 2.22 21.17
C THR A 141 1.79 2.23 22.67
N TRP A 142 0.83 1.87 23.53
CA TRP A 142 1.07 1.75 24.96
C TRP A 142 2.10 0.67 25.31
N CYS A 143 2.05 -0.50 24.64
CA CYS A 143 3.03 -1.56 24.81
C CYS A 143 4.44 -1.09 24.41
N TYR A 144 4.58 -0.44 23.25
CA TYR A 144 5.86 0.15 22.81
C TYR A 144 6.37 1.21 23.79
N TYR A 145 5.47 2.04 24.33
CA TYR A 145 5.82 3.04 25.33
C TYR A 145 6.28 2.39 26.65
N LYS A 146 5.62 1.32 27.10
CA LYS A 146 5.98 0.62 28.34
C LYS A 146 7.29 -0.15 28.23
N MET A 147 7.61 -0.68 27.05
CA MET A 147 8.87 -1.38 26.77
C MET A 147 9.97 -0.46 26.25
N TRP A 148 9.79 0.86 26.35
CA TRP A 148 10.77 1.80 25.84
C TRP A 148 12.06 1.71 26.64
N GLY A 149 13.14 1.26 26.00
CA GLY A 149 14.46 1.17 26.61
C GLY A 149 15.48 0.59 25.64
N VAL A 150 16.76 0.87 25.90
CA VAL A 150 17.86 0.26 25.14
C VAL A 150 18.29 -1.00 25.90
N ILE A 151 18.26 -2.15 25.22
CA ILE A 151 18.73 -3.42 25.80
C ILE A 151 20.26 -3.42 25.76
N THR A 152 20.90 -3.45 26.93
CA THR A 152 22.36 -3.48 27.08
C THR A 152 22.80 -4.87 27.57
N ASN A 153 24.05 -5.27 27.27
CA ASN A 153 24.62 -6.55 27.71
C ASN A 153 24.51 -6.79 29.23
N THR A 154 24.62 -5.74 30.05
CA THR A 154 24.41 -5.81 31.51
C THR A 154 22.98 -6.20 31.85
N HIS A 155 22.00 -5.62 31.16
CA HIS A 155 20.58 -5.92 31.36
C HIS A 155 20.24 -7.39 31.04
N ILE A 156 20.90 -7.95 30.02
CA ILE A 156 20.78 -9.37 29.66
C ILE A 156 21.40 -10.26 30.74
N LYS A 157 22.58 -9.89 31.26
CA LYS A 157 23.27 -10.65 32.32
C LYS A 157 22.50 -10.67 33.64
N GLU A 158 21.84 -9.57 34.00
CA GLU A 158 21.04 -9.45 35.22
C GLU A 158 19.71 -10.22 35.15
N ASN A 159 19.18 -10.44 33.94
CA ASN A 159 17.88 -11.06 33.71
C ASN A 159 17.99 -12.34 32.85
N SER A 160 19.07 -13.09 33.01
CA SER A 160 19.42 -14.24 32.15
C SER A 160 18.42 -15.41 32.18
N HIS A 161 17.58 -15.49 33.22
CA HIS A 161 16.58 -16.55 33.38
C HIS A 161 15.16 -16.12 33.00
N SER A 162 14.93 -14.83 32.74
CA SER A 162 13.60 -14.27 32.41
C SER A 162 13.54 -13.68 30.99
N LEU A 163 14.68 -13.24 30.44
CA LEU A 163 14.82 -12.90 29.03
C LEU A 163 15.12 -14.18 28.25
N TYR A 164 14.22 -14.53 27.32
CA TYR A 164 14.30 -15.72 26.48
C TYR A 164 15.53 -15.72 25.56
#